data_AF-A0ABC8UCG8-F1
#
_entry.id   AF-A0ABC8UCG8-F1
#
_cell.length_a   1.000
_cell.length_b   1.000
_cell.length_c   1.000
_cell.angle_alpha   90.00
_cell.angle_beta   90.00
_cell.angle_gamma   90.00
#
_symmetry.space_group_name_H-M   'P 1'
#
loop_
_entity.id
_entity.type
_entity.pdbx_description
1 polymer ?
#
loop_
_entity_poly.entity_id
_entity_poly.type
_entity_poly.pdbx_seq_one_letter_code
_entity_poly.pdbx_strand_id
1 'polypeptide(L)'
;MLRERAKRTTLPPAQQNIDKLEKVVKEGNYYGAQQMYKSTSARYIAAERYSEALDVLQAGACIQLANAQVTCGAELAVLFVETLVKGKYPYDDDTLDCVRRIYKKFPRISVPQHLDLTDDDDVQQLSEFLGAAKTRVECCSSFLKAAIK
;
A
#
# COMPACT_ATOMS: atom_id res chain seq x y z
N MET A 1 11.94 40.06 5.99
CA MET A 1 12.74 39.20 5.08
C MET A 1 11.96 37.93 4.80
N LEU A 2 11.08 37.97 3.79
CA LEU A 2 10.33 36.80 3.32
C LEU A 2 11.34 35.85 2.67
N ARG A 3 11.70 34.76 3.35
CA ARG A 3 12.48 33.68 2.75
C ARG A 3 11.70 33.21 1.52
N GLU A 4 12.27 33.47 0.34
CA GLU A 4 11.87 32.85 -0.93
C GLU A 4 11.62 31.37 -0.67
N ARG A 5 10.34 30.99 -0.71
CA ARG A 5 9.89 29.62 -0.53
C ARG A 5 10.58 28.83 -1.64
N ALA A 6 11.58 28.05 -1.22
CA ALA A 6 12.54 27.35 -2.05
C ALA A 6 11.93 26.91 -3.38
N LYS A 7 12.59 27.30 -4.47
CA LYS A 7 12.39 26.85 -5.86
C LYS A 7 11.46 25.64 -5.89
N ARG A 8 10.22 25.81 -6.38
CA ARG A 8 9.29 24.71 -6.67
C ARG A 8 10.06 23.71 -7.55
N THR A 9 10.69 22.71 -6.94
CA THR A 9 11.27 21.59 -7.66
C THR A 9 10.08 21.01 -8.41
N THR A 10 10.09 21.14 -9.73
CA THR A 10 9.03 20.64 -10.58
C THR A 10 8.93 19.14 -10.34
N LEU A 11 7.98 18.75 -9.49
CA LEU A 11 7.75 17.35 -9.19
C LEU A 11 7.26 16.70 -10.49
N PRO A 12 7.89 15.61 -10.95
CA PRO A 12 7.49 14.96 -12.18
C PRO A 12 6.03 14.46 -12.10
N PRO A 13 5.42 14.07 -13.23
CA PRO A 13 4.10 13.44 -13.21
C PRO A 13 4.10 12.15 -12.37
N ALA A 14 2.96 11.83 -11.75
CA ALA A 14 2.81 10.64 -10.92
C ALA A 14 3.23 9.36 -11.68
N GLN A 15 2.78 9.24 -12.93
CA GLN A 15 3.07 8.08 -13.78
C GLN A 15 4.57 7.79 -13.92
N GLN A 16 5.40 8.83 -14.10
CA GLN A 16 6.84 8.64 -14.23
C GLN A 16 7.48 8.07 -12.96
N ASN A 17 6.95 8.45 -11.79
CA ASN A 17 7.41 7.86 -10.53
C ASN A 17 6.86 6.45 -10.35
N ILE A 18 5.60 6.19 -10.71
CA ILE A 18 5.00 4.85 -10.65
C ILE A 18 5.82 3.87 -11.50
N ASP A 19 6.14 4.21 -12.74
CA ASP A 19 6.92 3.36 -13.65
C ASP A 19 8.32 3.03 -13.09
N LYS A 20 8.96 4.00 -12.43
CA LYS A 20 10.26 3.79 -11.78
C LYS A 20 10.13 2.85 -10.59
N LEU A 21 9.12 3.05 -9.75
CA LEU A 21 8.90 2.26 -8.55
C LEU A 21 8.50 0.83 -8.87
N GLU A 22 7.70 0.63 -9.92
CA GLU A 22 7.39 -0.70 -10.47
C GLU A 22 8.64 -1.47 -10.85
N LYS A 23 9.65 -0.82 -11.46
CA LYS A 23 10.93 -1.47 -11.79
C LYS A 23 11.68 -1.93 -10.54
N VAL A 24 11.76 -1.07 -9.52
CA VAL A 24 12.42 -1.41 -8.24
C VAL A 24 11.73 -2.60 -7.57
N VAL A 25 10.39 -2.68 -7.65
CA VAL A 25 9.65 -3.86 -7.16
C VAL A 25 9.97 -5.11 -7.99
N LYS A 26 10.02 -5.00 -9.32
CA LYS A 26 10.38 -6.13 -10.21
C LYS A 26 11.81 -6.64 -9.97
N GLU A 27 12.71 -5.78 -9.50
CA GLU A 27 14.06 -6.14 -9.07
C GLU A 27 14.08 -6.82 -7.68
N GLY A 28 12.93 -7.01 -7.03
CA GLY A 28 12.80 -7.66 -5.72
C GLY A 28 13.09 -6.73 -4.53
N ASN A 29 13.38 -5.45 -4.75
CA ASN A 29 13.67 -4.49 -3.69
C ASN A 29 12.38 -3.88 -3.12
N TYR A 30 11.55 -4.72 -2.50
CA TYR A 30 10.23 -4.33 -1.98
C TYR A 30 10.31 -3.25 -0.88
N TYR A 31 11.28 -3.38 0.04
CA TYR A 31 11.46 -2.42 1.12
C TYR A 31 11.99 -1.08 0.60
N GLY A 32 12.95 -1.09 -0.34
CA GLY A 32 13.41 0.13 -0.99
C GLY A 32 12.27 0.83 -1.74
N ALA A 33 11.49 0.08 -2.51
CA ALA A 33 10.29 0.59 -3.17
C ALA A 33 9.30 1.21 -2.17
N GLN A 34 9.05 0.56 -1.04
CA GLN A 34 8.18 1.08 0.04
C GLN A 34 8.61 2.47 0.50
N GLN A 35 9.89 2.64 0.83
CA GLN A 35 10.40 3.93 1.29
C GLN A 35 10.30 5.00 0.20
N MET A 36 10.52 4.62 -1.05
CA MET A 36 10.40 5.55 -2.18
C MET A 36 8.93 5.94 -2.45
N TYR A 37 7.96 5.01 -2.34
CA TYR A 37 6.52 5.33 -2.41
C TYR A 37 6.15 6.36 -1.34
N LYS A 38 6.53 6.11 -0.09
CA LYS A 38 6.24 7.01 1.06
C LYS A 38 6.89 8.39 0.88
N SER A 39 8.15 8.44 0.48
CA SER A 39 8.86 9.70 0.26
C SER A 39 8.25 10.49 -0.89
N THR A 40 7.90 9.82 -1.99
CA THR A 40 7.34 10.46 -3.18
C THR A 40 5.94 11.02 -2.91
N SER A 41 5.05 10.24 -2.28
CA SER A 41 3.71 10.71 -1.94
C SER A 41 3.76 11.85 -0.93
N ALA A 42 4.64 11.79 0.09
CA ALA A 42 4.82 12.89 1.04
C ALA A 42 5.22 14.21 0.36
N ARG A 43 6.05 14.16 -0.68
CA ARG A 43 6.43 15.35 -1.46
C ARG A 43 5.25 15.93 -2.24
N TYR A 44 4.41 15.09 -2.85
CA TYR A 44 3.19 15.56 -3.52
C TYR A 44 2.20 16.16 -2.53
N ILE A 45 1.97 15.51 -1.38
CA ILE A 45 1.12 16.00 -0.30
C ILE A 45 1.60 17.36 0.22
N ALA A 46 2.91 17.54 0.44
CA ALA A 46 3.49 18.81 0.88
C ALA A 46 3.33 19.94 -0.16
N ALA A 47 3.14 19.58 -1.43
CA ALA A 47 2.85 20.49 -2.52
C ALA A 47 1.34 20.63 -2.80
N GLU A 48 0.47 20.08 -1.95
CA GLU A 48 -1.00 20.04 -2.11
C GLU A 48 -1.47 19.36 -3.41
N ARG A 49 -0.60 18.53 -4.00
CA ARG A 49 -0.86 17.72 -5.20
C ARG A 49 -1.44 16.36 -4.79
N TYR A 50 -2.62 16.38 -4.20
CA TYR A 50 -3.24 15.20 -3.59
C TYR A 50 -3.58 14.11 -4.61
N SER A 51 -4.03 14.47 -5.82
CA SER A 51 -4.35 13.51 -6.87
C SER A 51 -3.13 12.64 -7.22
N GLU A 52 -1.98 13.26 -7.43
CA GLU A 52 -0.75 12.54 -7.75
C GLU A 52 -0.23 11.70 -6.57
N ALA A 53 -0.43 12.18 -5.35
CA ALA A 53 -0.12 11.39 -4.16
C ALA A 53 -0.99 10.13 -4.08
N LEU A 54 -2.30 10.26 -4.35
CA LEU A 54 -3.25 9.16 -4.37
C LEU A 54 -2.91 8.13 -5.45
N ASP A 55 -2.57 8.58 -6.66
CA ASP A 55 -2.13 7.70 -7.76
C ASP A 55 -0.92 6.85 -7.35
N VAL A 56 0.11 7.50 -6.77
CA VAL A 56 1.34 6.83 -6.32
C VAL A 56 1.06 5.84 -5.19
N LEU A 57 0.22 6.21 -4.22
CA LEU A 57 -0.11 5.37 -3.08
C LEU A 57 -0.98 4.17 -3.49
N GLN A 58 -1.98 4.38 -4.34
CA GLN A 58 -2.84 3.30 -4.84
C GLN A 58 -2.03 2.31 -5.67
N ALA A 59 -1.20 2.80 -6.59
CA ALA A 59 -0.32 1.95 -7.39
C ALA A 59 0.61 1.13 -6.48
N GLY A 60 1.32 1.79 -5.56
CA GLY A 60 2.22 1.11 -4.64
C GLY A 60 1.54 0.07 -3.76
N ALA A 61 0.37 0.39 -3.20
CA ALA A 61 -0.43 -0.56 -2.42
C ALA A 61 -0.80 -1.79 -3.26
N CYS A 62 -1.30 -1.60 -4.48
CA CYS A 62 -1.69 -2.70 -5.36
C CYS A 62 -0.50 -3.58 -5.76
N ILE A 63 0.65 -2.96 -6.06
CA ILE A 63 1.87 -3.64 -6.50
C ILE A 63 2.46 -4.45 -5.34
N GLN A 64 2.60 -3.87 -4.15
CA GLN A 64 3.13 -4.57 -2.97
C GLN A 64 2.25 -5.76 -2.59
N LEU A 65 0.92 -5.55 -2.54
CA LEU A 65 -0.03 -6.62 -2.24
C LEU A 65 0.02 -7.75 -3.28
N ALA A 66 0.17 -7.43 -4.57
CA ALA A 66 0.31 -8.41 -5.64
C ALA A 66 1.59 -9.26 -5.53
N ASN A 67 2.64 -8.75 -4.87
CA ASN A 67 3.89 -9.46 -4.62
C ASN A 67 3.96 -10.06 -3.20
N ALA A 68 2.80 -10.31 -2.57
CA ALA A 68 2.67 -10.85 -1.21
C ALA A 68 3.32 -10.01 -0.11
N GLN A 69 3.68 -8.74 -0.38
CA GLN A 69 4.21 -7.80 0.60
C GLN A 69 3.06 -7.13 1.36
N VAL A 70 2.35 -7.94 2.16
CA VAL A 70 1.08 -7.54 2.79
C VAL A 70 1.23 -6.36 3.73
N THR A 71 2.27 -6.36 4.55
CA THR A 71 2.55 -5.27 5.50
C THR A 71 2.85 -3.96 4.78
N CYS A 72 3.73 -3.99 3.78
CA CYS A 72 4.08 -2.83 2.97
C CYS A 72 2.88 -2.27 2.21
N GLY A 73 2.13 -3.15 1.52
CA GLY A 73 0.96 -2.75 0.75
C GLY A 73 -0.16 -2.18 1.62
N ALA A 74 -0.40 -2.75 2.79
CA ALA A 74 -1.40 -2.23 3.72
C ALA A 74 -1.01 -0.90 4.35
N GLU A 75 0.27 -0.68 4.65
CA GLU A 75 0.75 0.62 5.14
C GLU A 75 0.51 1.72 4.09
N LEU A 76 0.80 1.46 2.81
CA LEU A 76 0.50 2.39 1.73
C LEU A 76 -1.01 2.61 1.54
N ALA A 77 -1.82 1.57 1.74
CA ALA A 77 -3.27 1.65 1.69
C ALA A 77 -3.86 2.52 2.81
N VAL A 78 -3.30 2.46 4.02
CA VAL A 78 -3.68 3.36 5.13
C VAL A 78 -3.30 4.80 4.78
N LEU A 79 -2.07 5.04 4.29
CA LEU A 79 -1.64 6.37 3.85
C LEU A 79 -2.53 6.93 2.72
N PHE A 80 -3.00 6.07 1.81
CA PHE A 80 -3.94 6.46 0.76
C PHE A 80 -5.22 7.05 1.36
N VAL A 81 -5.80 6.38 2.36
CA VAL A 81 -7.01 6.87 3.05
C VAL A 81 -6.73 8.16 3.82
N GLU A 82 -5.62 8.24 4.55
CA GLU A 82 -5.23 9.47 5.24
C GLU A 82 -5.07 10.64 4.26
N THR A 83 -4.59 10.36 3.04
CA THR A 83 -4.45 11.35 1.98
C THR A 83 -5.79 11.80 1.41
N LEU A 84 -6.77 10.89 1.26
CA LEU A 84 -8.14 11.26 0.89
C LEU A 84 -8.74 12.24 1.90
N VAL A 85 -8.62 11.93 3.20
CA VAL A 85 -9.11 12.78 4.30
C VAL A 85 -8.41 14.14 4.28
N LYS A 86 -7.09 14.16 4.15
CA LYS A 86 -6.31 15.40 4.12
C LYS A 86 -6.63 16.27 2.89
N GLY A 87 -6.86 15.65 1.74
CA GLY A 87 -7.26 16.32 0.51
C GLY A 87 -8.75 16.71 0.46
N LYS A 88 -9.54 16.34 1.49
CA LYS A 88 -10.99 16.56 1.56
C LYS A 88 -11.73 15.99 0.34
N TYR A 89 -11.31 14.82 -0.13
CA TYR A 89 -12.00 14.14 -1.23
C TYR A 89 -13.42 13.75 -0.80
N PRO A 90 -14.42 13.93 -1.67
CA PRO A 90 -15.78 13.50 -1.37
C PRO A 90 -15.87 11.98 -1.29
N TYR A 91 -16.84 11.49 -0.54
CA TYR A 91 -17.22 10.09 -0.60
C TYR A 91 -18.14 9.87 -1.81
N ASP A 92 -17.56 9.39 -2.90
CA ASP A 92 -18.25 9.05 -4.15
C ASP A 92 -17.85 7.65 -4.65
N ASP A 93 -18.48 7.23 -5.74
CA ASP A 93 -18.25 5.90 -6.34
C ASP A 93 -16.80 5.74 -6.82
N ASP A 94 -16.16 6.80 -7.30
CA ASP A 94 -14.76 6.78 -7.75
C ASP A 94 -13.80 6.52 -6.58
N THR A 95 -13.99 7.23 -5.47
CA THR A 95 -13.20 7.05 -4.25
C THR A 95 -13.41 5.65 -3.66
N LEU A 96 -14.66 5.18 -3.65
CA LEU A 96 -15.01 3.83 -3.21
C LEU A 96 -14.37 2.76 -4.11
N ASP A 97 -14.34 2.99 -5.43
CA ASP A 97 -13.72 2.08 -6.39
C ASP A 97 -12.21 1.98 -6.21
N CYS A 98 -11.53 3.08 -5.86
CA CYS A 98 -10.11 3.04 -5.52
C CYS A 98 -9.83 2.20 -4.26
N VAL A 99 -10.63 2.39 -3.19
CA VAL A 99 -10.55 1.55 -1.98
C VAL A 99 -10.82 0.08 -2.31
N ARG A 100 -11.84 -0.19 -3.12
CA ARG A 100 -12.21 -1.54 -3.58
C ARG A 100 -11.10 -2.19 -4.41
N ARG A 101 -10.41 -1.44 -5.27
CA ARG A 101 -9.27 -1.92 -6.06
C ARG A 101 -8.14 -2.41 -5.15
N ILE A 102 -7.78 -1.62 -4.13
CA ILE A 102 -6.75 -2.00 -3.16
C ILE A 102 -7.19 -3.23 -2.37
N TYR A 103 -8.42 -3.23 -1.84
CA TYR A 103 -8.98 -4.37 -1.09
C TYR A 103 -8.90 -5.69 -1.87
N LYS A 104 -9.26 -5.67 -3.15
CA LYS A 104 -9.22 -6.87 -4.02
C LYS A 104 -7.80 -7.42 -4.24
N LYS A 105 -6.75 -6.66 -3.95
CA LYS A 105 -5.36 -7.11 -4.08
C LYS A 105 -4.82 -7.81 -2.83
N PHE A 106 -5.50 -7.73 -1.68
CA PHE A 106 -5.09 -8.51 -0.51
C PHE A 106 -5.11 -10.01 -0.82
N PRO A 107 -4.03 -10.75 -0.52
CA PRO A 107 -3.91 -12.15 -0.89
C PRO A 107 -4.99 -13.00 -0.20
N ARG A 108 -5.61 -13.90 -0.96
CA ARG A 108 -6.53 -14.89 -0.38
C ARG A 108 -5.70 -16.07 0.10
N ILE A 109 -5.61 -16.19 1.41
CA ILE A 109 -4.90 -17.27 2.09
C ILE A 109 -5.90 -18.41 2.28
N SER A 110 -5.64 -19.55 1.62
CA SER A 110 -6.50 -20.75 1.63
C SER A 110 -5.97 -21.75 2.66
N VAL A 111 -6.81 -22.25 3.55
CA VAL A 111 -6.40 -23.19 4.61
C VAL A 111 -5.88 -24.49 3.98
N PRO A 112 -4.69 -25.00 4.39
CA PRO A 112 -4.23 -26.32 3.97
C PRO A 112 -5.22 -27.40 4.43
N GLN A 113 -5.63 -28.28 3.51
CA GLN A 113 -6.69 -29.28 3.76
C GLN A 113 -6.16 -30.65 4.20
N HIS A 114 -4.83 -30.85 4.19
CA HIS A 114 -4.18 -32.09 4.61
C HIS A 114 -2.89 -31.71 5.34
N LEU A 115 -2.87 -31.93 6.65
CA LEU A 115 -1.72 -31.68 7.52
C LEU A 115 -1.65 -32.87 8.48
N ASP A 116 -0.56 -33.61 8.44
CA ASP A 116 -0.28 -34.64 9.44
C ASP A 116 0.36 -33.96 10.65
N LEU A 117 -0.42 -33.73 11.70
CA LEU A 117 0.03 -33.03 12.92
C LEU A 117 1.03 -33.85 13.75
N THR A 118 1.42 -35.04 13.29
CA THR A 118 2.48 -35.85 13.89
C THR A 118 3.85 -35.62 13.25
N ASP A 119 3.89 -34.90 12.13
CA ASP A 119 5.11 -34.49 11.44
C ASP A 119 5.48 -33.05 11.83
N ASP A 120 6.72 -32.85 12.31
CA ASP A 120 7.19 -31.54 12.77
C ASP A 120 7.26 -30.50 11.64
N ASP A 121 7.51 -30.91 10.39
CA ASP A 121 7.55 -30.00 9.24
C ASP A 121 6.14 -29.50 8.89
N ASP A 122 5.13 -30.37 8.95
CA ASP A 122 3.73 -30.01 8.76
C ASP A 122 3.24 -29.03 9.84
N VAL A 123 3.64 -29.24 11.10
CA VAL A 123 3.33 -28.33 12.21
C VAL A 123 3.97 -26.96 11.99
N GLN A 124 5.24 -26.91 11.56
CA GLN A 124 5.93 -25.67 11.24
C GLN A 124 5.25 -24.92 10.09
N GLN A 125 4.90 -25.62 9.01
CA GLN A 125 4.20 -25.04 7.86
C GLN A 125 2.83 -24.47 8.25
N LEU A 126 2.08 -25.16 9.11
CA LEU A 126 0.81 -24.67 9.66
C LEU A 126 1.00 -23.39 10.48
N SER A 127 2.03 -23.34 11.33
CA SER A 127 2.35 -22.17 12.14
C SER A 127 2.66 -20.94 11.27
N GLU A 128 3.49 -21.10 10.24
CA GLU A 128 3.82 -20.04 9.29
C GLU A 128 2.58 -19.56 8.52
N PHE A 129 1.75 -20.51 8.08
CA PHE A 129 0.49 -20.21 7.41
C PHE A 129 -0.46 -19.40 8.31
N LEU A 130 -0.65 -19.81 9.56
CA LEU A 130 -1.48 -19.10 10.53
C LEU A 130 -0.92 -17.71 10.83
N GLY A 131 0.41 -17.57 10.91
CA GLY A 131 1.09 -16.29 11.03
C GLY A 131 0.77 -15.36 9.85
N ALA A 132 0.94 -15.83 8.61
CA ALA A 132 0.62 -15.06 7.42
C ALA A 132 -0.88 -14.69 7.34
N ALA A 133 -1.77 -15.62 7.71
CA ALA A 133 -3.21 -15.39 7.76
C ALA A 133 -3.56 -14.29 8.77
N LYS A 134 -2.97 -14.34 9.96
CA LYS A 134 -3.14 -13.33 11.01
C LYS A 134 -2.67 -11.96 10.54
N THR A 135 -1.43 -11.86 10.02
CA THR A 135 -0.88 -10.60 9.51
C THR A 135 -1.78 -10.01 8.42
N ARG A 136 -2.29 -10.82 7.49
CA ARG A 136 -3.23 -10.34 6.48
C ARG A 136 -4.49 -9.76 7.09
N VAL A 137 -5.12 -10.46 8.03
CA VAL A 137 -6.35 -10.01 8.67
C VAL A 137 -6.13 -8.68 9.40
N GLU A 138 -5.04 -8.57 10.17
CA GLU A 138 -4.69 -7.34 10.90
C GLU A 138 -4.45 -6.17 9.95
N CYS A 139 -3.64 -6.37 8.92
CA CYS A 139 -3.34 -5.36 7.90
C CYS A 139 -4.59 -4.90 7.13
N CYS A 140 -5.42 -5.84 6.67
CA CYS A 140 -6.66 -5.53 5.97
C CYS A 140 -7.66 -4.83 6.89
N SER A 141 -7.78 -5.27 8.14
CA SER A 141 -8.67 -4.66 9.13
C SER A 141 -8.26 -3.22 9.43
N SER A 142 -6.96 -2.96 9.60
CA SER A 142 -6.44 -1.61 9.80
C SER A 142 -6.79 -0.68 8.63
N PHE A 143 -6.56 -1.13 7.39
CA PHE A 143 -6.93 -0.39 6.19
C PHE A 143 -8.42 -0.07 6.12
N LEU A 144 -9.30 -1.07 6.29
CA LEU A 144 -10.74 -0.86 6.20
C LEU A 144 -11.26 0.02 7.35
N LYS A 145 -10.71 -0.12 8.56
CA LYS A 145 -11.06 0.76 9.69
C LYS A 145 -10.66 2.21 9.43
N ALA A 146 -9.55 2.45 8.74
CA ALA A 146 -9.18 3.80 8.33
C ALA A 146 -10.21 4.37 7.34
N ALA A 147 -10.69 3.55 6.40
CA ALA A 147 -11.59 3.99 5.33
C ALA A 147 -13.04 4.28 5.74
N ILE A 148 -13.45 3.86 6.94
CA ILE A 148 -14.84 4.00 7.43
C ILE A 148 -14.97 5.14 8.46
N LYS A 149 -13.87 5.82 8.82
CA LYS A 149 -13.88 6.99 9.70
C LYS A 149 -14.33 8.24 8.97
#